data_AF-A0A7L2R613-F1
#
_entry.id   AF-A0A7L2R613-F1
#
_cell.length_a   1.000
_cell.length_b   1.000
_cell.length_c   1.000
_cell.angle_alpha   90.00
_cell.angle_beta   90.00
_cell.angle_gamma   90.00
#
_symmetry.space_group_name_H-M   'P 1'
#
loop_
_entity.id
_entity.type
_entity.pdbx_description
1 polymer ?
#
loop_
_entity_poly.entity_id
_entity_poly.type
_entity_poly.pdbx_seq_one_letter_code
_entity_poly.pdbx_strand_id
1 'polypeptide(L)'
;DESNTIHLKVIEQRPDPPIVQEYDVPVFTQDKDDFFNSQWDLTTQQILPYIDGFRHVQKISAEADVELNLVRIAVQNLLWFSIILQYSNVYCTTPKVQDLVDDKCLQEECLSYVTKQGHKRASLRDVFQLYCGLSPGTTVRDLISRYTLQLQRVDERRLIQFGLMKGLIRRLQKYPVKVARDERSHPARL
;
A
#
# COMPACT_ATOMS: atom_id res chain seq x y z
N ASP A 1 -39.67 -16.49 -30.56
CA ASP A 1 -38.78 -16.33 -29.39
C ASP A 1 -37.32 -16.25 -29.80
N GLU A 2 -36.99 -15.34 -30.71
CA GLU A 2 -35.62 -15.05 -31.13
C GLU A 2 -35.14 -13.77 -30.45
N SER A 3 -33.92 -13.81 -29.88
CA SER A 3 -33.17 -12.70 -29.26
C SER A 3 -33.43 -12.37 -27.78
N ASN A 4 -33.14 -13.32 -26.89
CA ASN A 4 -32.70 -12.96 -25.54
C ASN A 4 -31.25 -13.40 -25.36
N THR A 5 -30.33 -12.45 -25.28
CA THR A 5 -28.91 -12.68 -24.97
C THR A 5 -28.67 -12.28 -23.52
N ILE A 6 -28.39 -13.27 -22.66
CA ILE A 6 -28.11 -13.03 -21.24
C ILE A 6 -26.59 -12.88 -21.08
N HIS A 7 -26.16 -11.72 -20.61
CA HIS A 7 -24.75 -11.44 -20.29
C HIS A 7 -24.51 -11.66 -18.79
N LEU A 8 -23.73 -12.67 -18.45
CA LEU A 8 -23.30 -12.97 -17.08
C LEU A 8 -21.86 -12.53 -16.89
N LYS A 9 -21.58 -11.75 -15.83
CA LYS A 9 -20.23 -11.38 -15.42
C LYS A 9 -20.05 -11.75 -13.96
N VAL A 10 -19.07 -12.61 -13.68
CA VAL A 10 -18.64 -12.91 -12.31
C VAL A 10 -17.80 -11.75 -11.82
N ILE A 11 -18.23 -11.13 -10.73
CA ILE A 11 -17.54 -10.01 -10.09
C ILE A 11 -16.90 -10.53 -8.81
N GLU A 12 -15.60 -10.33 -8.65
CA GLU A 12 -14.94 -10.58 -7.38
C GLU A 12 -15.44 -9.58 -6.33
N GLN A 13 -16.03 -10.07 -5.25
CA GLN A 13 -16.40 -9.21 -4.12
C GLN A 13 -15.14 -8.89 -3.32
N ARG A 14 -14.67 -7.64 -3.46
CA ARG A 14 -13.59 -7.09 -2.63
C ARG A 14 -14.17 -6.46 -1.35
N PRO A 15 -13.43 -6.49 -0.23
CA PRO A 15 -13.84 -5.79 0.98
C PRO A 15 -13.88 -4.27 0.76
N ASP A 16 -14.69 -3.59 1.55
CA ASP A 16 -14.83 -2.13 1.46
C ASP A 16 -13.47 -1.44 1.69
N PRO A 17 -13.14 -0.44 0.85
CA PRO A 17 -11.87 0.26 0.96
C PRO A 17 -11.87 1.13 2.23
N PRO A 18 -10.75 1.22 2.96
CA PRO A 18 -10.69 2.03 4.17
C PRO A 18 -10.89 3.51 3.83
N ILE A 19 -11.44 4.25 4.79
CA ILE A 19 -11.71 5.69 4.65
C ILE A 19 -10.39 6.44 4.49
N VAL A 20 -10.23 7.14 3.37
CA VAL A 20 -9.08 7.99 3.10
C VAL A 20 -9.17 9.29 3.90
N GLN A 21 -8.11 9.61 4.62
CA GLN A 21 -7.96 10.83 5.40
C GLN A 21 -7.20 11.89 4.61
N GLU A 22 -7.40 13.15 4.96
CA GLU A 22 -6.84 14.31 4.23
C GLU A 22 -5.30 14.37 4.31
N TYR A 23 -4.74 13.82 5.39
CA TYR A 23 -3.31 13.72 5.63
C TYR A 23 -2.66 12.45 5.04
N ASP A 24 -3.45 11.56 4.43
CA ASP A 24 -2.91 10.36 3.80
C ASP A 24 -2.13 10.72 2.54
N VAL A 25 -1.06 9.98 2.28
CA VAL A 25 -0.18 10.18 1.13
C VAL A 25 -0.39 9.02 0.15
N PRO A 26 -1.10 9.24 -0.97
CA PRO A 26 -1.29 8.23 -2.01
C PRO A 26 -0.01 8.01 -2.82
N VAL A 27 0.29 6.74 -3.12
CA VAL A 27 1.47 6.29 -3.88
C VAL A 27 1.04 5.29 -4.94
N PHE A 28 1.43 5.44 -6.20
CA PHE A 28 1.11 4.40 -7.18
C PHE A 28 1.82 3.07 -6.88
N THR A 29 1.08 1.98 -7.06
CA THR A 29 1.58 0.59 -7.03
C THR A 29 2.00 0.08 -8.40
N GLN A 30 1.58 0.75 -9.48
CA GLN A 30 1.86 0.37 -10.86
C GLN A 30 2.53 1.54 -11.58
N ASP A 31 3.21 1.23 -12.69
CA ASP A 31 3.80 2.28 -13.52
C ASP A 31 2.67 3.16 -14.07
N LYS A 32 2.85 4.49 -13.96
CA LYS A 32 1.85 5.48 -14.39
C LYS A 32 1.51 5.37 -15.88
N ASP A 33 2.40 4.77 -16.66
CA ASP A 33 2.25 4.62 -18.11
C ASP A 33 1.31 3.46 -18.49
N ASP A 34 1.05 2.51 -17.57
CA ASP A 34 0.03 1.46 -17.75
C ASP A 34 -1.40 2.00 -17.53
N PHE A 35 -1.53 3.22 -16.99
CA PHE A 35 -2.81 3.90 -16.82
C PHE A 35 -3.26 4.52 -18.15
N PHE A 36 -4.08 3.79 -18.89
CA PHE A 36 -4.80 4.36 -20.04
C PHE A 36 -5.72 5.49 -19.55
N ASN A 37 -5.27 6.74 -19.71
CA ASN A 37 -5.99 7.95 -19.28
C ASN A 37 -7.46 7.97 -19.73
N SER A 38 -7.79 7.35 -20.87
CA SER A 38 -9.15 7.34 -21.43
C SER A 38 -10.16 6.46 -20.68
N GLN A 39 -9.72 5.52 -19.84
CA GLN A 39 -10.64 4.64 -19.08
C GLN A 39 -11.07 5.21 -17.74
N TRP A 40 -10.36 6.22 -17.23
CA TRP A 40 -10.62 6.82 -15.92
C TRP A 40 -11.49 8.05 -16.06
N ASP A 41 -12.25 8.38 -15.03
CA ASP A 41 -13.10 9.56 -15.00
C ASP A 41 -12.27 10.85 -14.90
N LEU A 42 -12.88 11.98 -15.26
CA LEU A 42 -12.20 13.28 -15.35
C LEU A 42 -11.54 13.69 -14.02
N THR A 43 -12.16 13.38 -12.88
CA THR A 43 -11.61 13.75 -11.57
C THR A 43 -10.36 12.95 -11.25
N THR A 44 -10.38 11.65 -11.53
CA THR A 44 -9.21 10.78 -11.40
C THR A 44 -8.08 11.25 -12.33
N GLN A 45 -8.38 11.56 -13.59
CA GLN A 45 -7.38 12.07 -14.54
C GLN A 45 -6.71 13.37 -14.07
N GLN A 46 -7.46 14.27 -13.43
CA GLN A 46 -6.90 15.52 -12.92
C GLN A 46 -5.97 15.31 -11.71
N ILE A 47 -6.27 14.35 -10.83
CA ILE A 47 -5.45 14.10 -9.63
C ILE A 47 -4.26 13.15 -9.87
N LEU A 48 -4.33 12.23 -10.85
CA LEU A 48 -3.28 11.24 -11.17
C LEU A 48 -1.86 11.87 -11.31
N PRO A 49 -1.67 13.03 -11.99
CA PRO A 49 -0.36 13.66 -12.11
C PRO A 49 0.25 14.09 -10.77
N TYR A 50 -0.61 14.49 -9.82
CA TYR A 50 -0.22 15.03 -8.52
C TYR A 50 0.04 13.93 -7.48
N ILE A 51 -0.38 12.70 -7.75
CA ILE A 51 -0.08 11.53 -6.92
C ILE A 51 1.36 11.09 -7.21
N ASP A 52 2.30 11.55 -6.40
CA ASP A 52 3.73 11.26 -6.54
C ASP A 52 4.32 10.45 -5.37
N GLY A 53 3.50 10.18 -4.34
CA GLY A 53 3.93 9.52 -3.12
C GLY A 53 4.54 10.44 -2.06
N PHE A 54 4.54 11.76 -2.25
CA PHE A 54 5.02 12.73 -1.26
C PHE A 54 3.92 13.71 -0.85
N ARG A 55 3.03 14.08 -1.78
CA ARG A 55 1.90 14.96 -1.52
C ARG A 55 0.77 14.21 -0.82
N HIS A 56 0.21 14.83 0.22
CA HIS A 56 -0.97 14.31 0.91
C HIS A 56 -2.25 14.76 0.18
N VAL A 57 -3.38 14.11 0.46
CA VAL A 57 -4.66 14.34 -0.21
C VAL A 57 -5.08 15.82 -0.20
N GLN A 58 -4.88 16.54 0.90
CA GLN A 58 -5.19 17.98 0.97
C GLN A 58 -4.33 18.84 0.03
N LYS A 59 -3.03 18.52 -0.08
CA LYS A 59 -2.13 19.22 -1.01
C LYS A 59 -2.43 18.90 -2.47
N ILE A 60 -2.84 17.65 -2.76
CA ILE A 60 -3.30 17.24 -4.09
C ILE A 60 -4.57 18.01 -4.48
N SER A 61 -5.53 18.12 -3.56
CA SER A 61 -6.75 18.91 -3.76
C SER A 61 -6.44 20.39 -4.08
N ALA A 62 -5.52 21.00 -3.34
CA ALA A 62 -5.12 22.39 -3.55
C ALA A 62 -4.38 22.62 -4.89
N GLU A 63 -3.51 21.69 -5.31
CA GLU A 63 -2.73 21.83 -6.55
C GLU A 63 -3.52 21.43 -7.80
N ALA A 64 -4.43 20.46 -7.69
CA ALA A 64 -5.29 20.02 -8.78
C ALA A 64 -6.53 20.90 -8.98
N ASP A 65 -6.79 21.84 -8.05
CA ASP A 65 -8.02 22.65 -8.00
C ASP A 65 -9.31 21.81 -7.99
N VAL A 66 -9.30 20.73 -7.20
CA VAL A 66 -10.42 19.80 -7.04
C VAL A 66 -10.87 19.78 -5.59
N GLU A 67 -12.19 19.73 -5.35
CA GLU A 67 -12.75 19.65 -4.00
C GLU A 67 -12.18 18.45 -3.21
N LEU A 68 -11.79 18.69 -1.96
CA LEU A 68 -11.15 17.70 -1.10
C LEU A 68 -11.94 16.39 -0.96
N ASN A 69 -13.26 16.47 -0.87
CA ASN A 69 -14.12 15.30 -0.77
C ASN A 69 -14.09 14.44 -2.04
N LEU A 70 -14.05 15.06 -3.22
CA LEU A 70 -13.93 14.36 -4.50
C LEU A 70 -12.57 13.66 -4.60
N VAL A 71 -11.49 14.32 -4.19
CA VAL A 71 -10.15 13.69 -4.16
C VAL A 71 -10.13 12.49 -3.20
N ARG A 72 -10.76 12.59 -2.02
CA ARG A 72 -10.85 11.47 -1.07
C ARG A 72 -11.59 10.27 -1.66
N ILE A 73 -12.73 10.49 -2.32
CA ILE A 73 -13.50 9.43 -2.98
C ILE A 73 -12.69 8.82 -4.13
N ALA A 74 -12.05 9.65 -4.96
CA ALA A 74 -11.23 9.17 -6.07
C ALA A 74 -10.04 8.34 -5.57
N VAL A 75 -9.31 8.79 -4.55
CA VAL A 75 -8.22 8.02 -3.94
C VAL A 75 -8.72 6.74 -3.27
N GLN A 76 -9.90 6.76 -2.65
CA GLN A 76 -10.51 5.57 -2.06
C GLN A 76 -10.90 4.54 -3.12
N ASN A 77 -11.42 4.98 -4.26
CA ASN A 77 -11.70 4.13 -5.42
C ASN A 77 -10.40 3.53 -5.98
N LEU A 78 -9.36 4.35 -6.15
CA LEU A 78 -8.04 3.87 -6.60
C LEU A 78 -7.42 2.86 -5.62
N LEU A 79 -7.63 3.04 -4.32
CA LEU A 79 -7.24 2.09 -3.29
C LEU A 79 -8.02 0.77 -3.39
N TRP A 80 -9.32 0.82 -3.67
CA TRP A 80 -10.15 -0.37 -3.91
C TRP A 80 -9.65 -1.20 -5.10
N PHE A 81 -9.18 -0.52 -6.15
CA PHE A 81 -8.53 -1.15 -7.29
C PHE A 81 -7.08 -1.60 -7.02
N SER A 82 -6.53 -1.34 -5.82
CA SER A 82 -5.14 -1.63 -5.42
C SER A 82 -4.08 -0.88 -6.22
N ILE A 83 -4.45 0.28 -6.78
CA ILE A 83 -3.61 1.14 -7.62
C ILE A 83 -2.73 2.05 -6.75
N ILE A 84 -3.21 2.36 -5.54
CA ILE A 84 -2.55 3.29 -4.64
C ILE A 84 -2.22 2.64 -3.28
N LEU A 85 -0.98 2.81 -2.81
CA LEU A 85 -0.50 2.48 -1.45
C LEU A 85 -0.41 3.75 -0.59
N GLN A 86 -0.43 3.60 0.75
CA GLN A 86 -0.21 4.70 1.69
C GLN A 86 1.12 4.50 2.45
N TYR A 87 2.01 5.52 2.46
CA TYR A 87 3.30 5.48 3.18
C TYR A 87 3.16 5.55 4.72
N SER A 88 2.02 6.07 5.23
CA SER A 88 1.68 6.09 6.66
C SER A 88 1.37 4.70 7.22
N ASN A 89 1.24 3.70 6.35
CA ASN A 89 0.97 2.33 6.77
C ASN A 89 2.17 1.72 7.50
N VAL A 90 1.84 1.06 8.60
CA VAL A 90 2.75 0.15 9.30
C VAL A 90 2.65 -1.19 8.59
N TYR A 91 3.77 -1.71 8.13
CA TYR A 91 3.86 -3.08 7.61
C TYR A 91 4.65 -3.93 8.58
N CYS A 92 4.25 -5.18 8.70
CA CYS A 92 4.91 -6.16 9.55
C CYS A 92 5.35 -7.34 8.70
N THR A 93 6.58 -7.80 8.90
CA THR A 93 7.04 -9.06 8.31
C THR A 93 6.20 -10.22 8.78
N THR A 94 5.82 -11.07 7.84
CA THR A 94 5.24 -12.39 8.13
C THR A 94 6.36 -13.42 8.25
N PRO A 95 6.12 -14.57 8.89
CA PRO A 95 7.10 -15.66 8.92
C PRO A 95 7.46 -16.18 7.52
N LYS A 96 6.65 -15.92 6.48
CA LYS A 96 6.96 -16.23 5.08
C LYS A 96 8.17 -15.50 4.52
N VAL A 97 8.68 -14.47 5.21
CA VAL A 97 9.97 -13.86 4.85
C VAL A 97 11.11 -14.88 4.94
N GLN A 98 10.97 -15.95 5.73
CA GLN A 98 11.93 -17.06 5.76
C GLN A 98 11.97 -17.83 4.43
N ASP A 99 10.84 -17.93 3.74
CA ASP A 99 10.76 -18.55 2.40
C ASP A 99 11.63 -17.80 1.39
N LEU A 100 11.89 -16.50 1.62
CA LEU A 100 12.82 -15.70 0.82
C LEU A 100 14.29 -16.14 0.97
N VAL A 101 14.65 -16.85 2.05
CA VAL A 101 16.00 -17.39 2.27
C VAL A 101 16.14 -18.79 1.67
N ASP A 102 15.06 -19.57 1.70
CA ASP A 102 15.07 -20.98 1.29
C ASP A 102 14.79 -21.18 -0.21
N ASP A 103 13.95 -20.34 -0.83
CA ASP A 103 13.55 -20.49 -2.24
C ASP A 103 14.35 -19.58 -3.19
N LYS A 104 15.30 -20.18 -3.93
CA LYS A 104 16.14 -19.47 -4.92
C LYS A 104 15.34 -18.84 -6.07
N CYS A 105 14.21 -19.44 -6.48
CA CYS A 105 13.39 -18.86 -7.54
C CYS A 105 12.73 -17.56 -7.07
N LEU A 106 12.19 -17.58 -5.85
CA LEU A 106 11.61 -16.41 -5.21
C LEU A 106 12.65 -15.30 -4.99
N GLN A 107 13.90 -15.67 -4.64
CA GLN A 107 15.02 -14.74 -4.51
C GLN A 107 15.31 -14.01 -5.81
N GLU A 108 15.44 -14.74 -6.92
CA GLU A 108 15.76 -14.14 -8.21
C GLU A 108 14.63 -13.22 -8.69
N GLU A 109 13.38 -13.65 -8.52
CA GLU A 109 12.19 -12.86 -8.83
C GLU A 109 12.16 -11.58 -7.99
N CYS A 110 12.37 -11.69 -6.67
CA CYS A 110 12.41 -10.54 -5.76
C CYS A 110 13.50 -9.56 -6.14
N LEU A 111 14.73 -10.04 -6.35
CA LEU A 111 15.86 -9.19 -6.70
C LEU A 111 15.69 -8.52 -8.06
N SER A 112 15.14 -9.23 -9.04
CA SER A 112 14.85 -8.68 -10.36
C SER A 112 13.80 -7.57 -10.27
N TYR A 113 12.74 -7.81 -9.50
CA TYR A 113 11.64 -6.87 -9.34
C TYR A 113 12.04 -5.63 -8.56
N VAL A 114 12.76 -5.80 -7.45
CA VAL A 114 13.06 -4.75 -6.47
C VAL A 114 14.27 -3.89 -6.85
N THR A 115 15.16 -4.35 -7.73
CA THR A 115 16.33 -3.58 -8.15
C THR A 115 15.92 -2.37 -9.00
N LYS A 116 16.45 -1.17 -8.66
CA LYS A 116 16.28 0.04 -9.47
C LYS A 116 16.89 -0.13 -10.87
N GLN A 117 16.15 0.24 -11.92
CA GLN A 117 16.64 0.19 -13.30
C GLN A 117 17.88 1.07 -13.47
N GLY A 118 18.95 0.54 -14.07
CA GLY A 118 20.22 1.26 -14.27
C GLY A 118 21.23 1.16 -13.11
N HIS A 119 20.88 0.52 -11.99
CA HIS A 119 21.80 0.30 -10.86
C HIS A 119 22.32 -1.14 -10.78
N LYS A 120 23.44 -1.35 -10.07
CA LYS A 120 23.92 -2.70 -9.72
C LYS A 120 22.84 -3.46 -8.94
N ARG A 121 22.66 -4.74 -9.30
CA ARG A 121 21.71 -5.67 -8.65
C ARG A 121 21.76 -5.54 -7.13
N ALA A 122 20.60 -5.36 -6.51
CA ALA A 122 20.48 -5.31 -5.06
C ALA A 122 20.96 -6.64 -4.45
N SER A 123 21.55 -6.60 -3.25
CA SER A 123 21.94 -7.84 -2.57
C SER A 123 20.73 -8.40 -1.80
N LEU A 124 20.62 -9.73 -1.76
CA LEU A 124 19.59 -10.40 -0.95
C LEU A 124 19.67 -9.95 0.52
N ARG A 125 20.90 -9.79 1.02
CA ARG A 125 21.14 -9.33 2.39
C ARG A 125 20.52 -7.96 2.66
N ASP A 126 20.65 -7.02 1.72
CA ASP A 126 20.09 -5.67 1.86
C ASP A 126 18.55 -5.71 1.83
N VAL A 127 17.97 -6.47 0.90
CA VAL A 127 16.51 -6.67 0.79
C VAL A 127 15.95 -7.34 2.04
N PHE A 128 16.61 -8.38 2.53
CA PHE A 128 16.21 -9.08 3.75
C PHE A 128 16.32 -8.17 4.98
N GLN A 129 17.38 -7.36 5.09
CA GLN A 129 17.51 -6.36 6.15
C GLN A 129 16.38 -5.31 6.10
N LEU A 130 16.00 -4.86 4.90
CA LEU A 130 14.88 -3.95 4.71
C LEU A 130 13.55 -4.58 5.16
N TYR A 131 13.31 -5.85 4.84
CA TYR A 131 12.15 -6.57 5.35
C TYR A 131 12.21 -6.68 6.87
N CYS A 132 13.31 -7.15 7.46
CA CYS A 132 13.43 -7.26 8.92
C CYS A 132 13.26 -5.92 9.67
N GLY A 133 13.54 -4.79 9.03
CA GLY A 133 13.29 -3.45 9.58
C GLY A 133 11.80 -3.07 9.69
N LEU A 134 10.91 -3.78 8.99
CA LEU A 134 9.46 -3.60 9.04
C LEU A 134 8.88 -4.26 10.30
N SER A 135 8.99 -3.55 11.41
CA SER A 135 8.46 -3.94 12.73
C SER A 135 7.10 -3.30 13.01
N PRO A 136 6.27 -3.90 13.90
CA PRO A 136 5.04 -3.27 14.37
C PRO A 136 5.34 -1.90 15.01
N GLY A 137 4.99 -0.82 14.32
CA GLY A 137 5.22 0.56 14.76
C GLY A 137 6.21 1.34 13.89
N THR A 138 6.93 0.69 12.99
CA THR A 138 7.78 1.35 11.99
C THR A 138 6.95 1.63 10.75
N THR A 139 6.80 2.90 10.36
CA THR A 139 6.18 3.25 9.08
C THR A 139 7.15 3.01 7.93
N VAL A 140 6.66 2.93 6.69
CA VAL A 140 7.56 2.87 5.52
C VAL A 140 8.45 4.11 5.46
N ARG A 141 7.95 5.27 5.89
CA ARG A 141 8.75 6.48 6.04
C ARG A 141 9.93 6.27 6.99
N ASP A 142 9.68 5.72 8.18
CA ASP A 142 10.74 5.45 9.17
C ASP A 142 11.74 4.41 8.67
N LEU A 143 11.28 3.42 7.88
CA LEU A 143 12.15 2.46 7.22
C LEU A 143 13.06 3.16 6.21
N ILE A 144 12.49 3.99 5.34
CA ILE A 144 13.24 4.71 4.31
C ILE A 144 14.30 5.61 4.94
N SER A 145 13.94 6.34 6.01
CA SER A 145 14.87 7.21 6.72
C SER A 145 16.01 6.44 7.40
N ARG A 146 15.78 5.20 7.87
CA ARG A 146 16.80 4.38 8.54
C ARG A 146 17.74 3.64 7.58
N TYR A 147 17.24 3.22 6.41
CA TYR A 147 17.95 2.33 5.50
C TYR A 147 18.28 3.00 4.14
N THR A 148 18.54 4.31 4.15
CA THR A 148 18.84 5.13 2.96
C THR A 148 19.98 4.58 2.10
N LEU A 149 21.00 3.97 2.72
CA LEU A 149 22.13 3.35 2.00
C LEU A 149 21.74 2.06 1.27
N GLN A 150 20.91 1.19 1.84
CA GLN A 150 20.40 0.00 1.12
C GLN A 150 19.43 0.40 0.00
N LEU A 151 18.67 1.47 0.19
CA LEU A 151 17.70 2.02 -0.77
C LEU A 151 18.32 2.72 -1.99
N GLN A 152 19.64 2.91 -2.00
CA GLN A 152 20.35 3.40 -3.19
C GLN A 152 20.19 2.44 -4.39
N ARG A 153 20.03 1.14 -4.14
CA ARG A 153 19.93 0.10 -5.18
C ARG A 153 18.54 -0.56 -5.25
N VAL A 154 17.76 -0.40 -4.18
CA VAL A 154 16.44 -0.99 -3.99
C VAL A 154 15.38 0.07 -4.21
N ASP A 155 14.37 -0.24 -5.01
CA ASP A 155 13.16 0.55 -5.13
C ASP A 155 12.25 0.26 -3.93
N GLU A 156 12.08 1.25 -3.05
CA GLU A 156 11.20 1.15 -1.89
C GLU A 156 9.77 0.74 -2.25
N ARG A 157 9.25 1.15 -3.42
CA ARG A 157 7.87 0.87 -3.83
C ARG A 157 7.73 -0.57 -4.26
N ARG A 158 8.64 -1.02 -5.14
CA ARG A 158 8.66 -2.40 -5.63
C ARG A 158 8.95 -3.40 -4.51
N LEU A 159 9.74 -3.00 -3.50
CA LEU A 159 9.94 -3.80 -2.28
C LEU A 159 8.62 -4.04 -1.54
N ILE A 160 7.89 -2.97 -1.19
CA ILE A 160 6.63 -3.10 -0.45
C ILE A 160 5.58 -3.84 -1.28
N GLN A 161 5.52 -3.56 -2.57
CA GLN A 161 4.61 -4.24 -3.49
C GLN A 161 4.89 -5.74 -3.57
N PHE A 162 6.13 -6.14 -3.85
CA PHE A 162 6.51 -7.55 -3.91
C PHE A 162 6.21 -8.24 -2.57
N GLY A 163 6.53 -7.56 -1.46
CA GLY A 163 6.24 -8.06 -0.14
C GLY A 163 4.75 -8.32 0.10
N LEU A 164 3.86 -7.43 -0.36
CA LEU A 164 2.41 -7.59 -0.23
C LEU A 164 1.87 -8.68 -1.17
N MET A 165 2.32 -8.69 -2.42
CA MET A 165 1.88 -9.66 -3.44
C MET A 165 2.23 -11.10 -3.06
N LYS A 166 3.43 -11.32 -2.53
CA LYS A 166 3.89 -12.65 -2.08
C LYS A 166 3.52 -12.96 -0.63
N GLY A 167 2.89 -12.02 0.09
CA GLY A 167 2.48 -12.18 1.48
C GLY A 167 3.63 -12.23 2.48
N LEU A 168 4.81 -11.71 2.11
CA LEU A 168 5.99 -11.55 2.96
C LEU A 168 5.80 -10.46 4.00
N ILE A 169 4.98 -9.45 3.69
CA ILE A 169 4.58 -8.42 4.63
C ILE A 169 3.06 -8.31 4.67
N ARG A 170 2.54 -7.96 5.83
CA ARG A 170 1.12 -7.63 6.01
C ARG A 170 0.97 -6.21 6.50
N ARG A 171 -0.06 -5.53 6.03
CA ARG A 171 -0.45 -4.22 6.57
C ARG A 171 -1.01 -4.41 7.97
N LEU A 172 -0.50 -3.64 8.92
CA LEU A 172 -1.02 -3.59 10.28
C LEU A 172 -1.92 -2.35 10.42
N GLN A 173 -3.19 -2.58 10.72
CA GLN A 173 -4.15 -1.51 10.97
C GLN A 173 -4.21 -1.24 12.48
N LYS A 174 -4.00 0.02 12.89
CA LYS A 174 -4.25 0.46 14.26
C LYS A 174 -5.73 0.78 14.40
N TYR A 175 -6.49 -0.08 15.08
CA TYR A 175 -7.84 0.23 15.50
C TYR A 175 -7.88 0.43 17.01
N PRO A 176 -8.48 1.54 17.51
CA PRO A 176 -8.77 1.64 18.93
C PRO A 176 -9.80 0.56 19.30
N VAL A 177 -9.38 -0.39 20.12
CA VAL A 177 -10.29 -1.38 20.69
C VAL A 177 -10.96 -0.74 21.89
N LYS A 178 -12.30 -0.60 21.85
CA LYS A 178 -13.08 -0.17 23.01
C LYS A 178 -13.00 -1.29 24.04
N VAL A 179 -12.08 -1.16 25.00
CA VAL A 179 -12.04 -2.03 26.17
C VAL A 179 -13.29 -1.70 26.99
N ALA A 180 -14.29 -2.58 26.96
CA ALA A 180 -15.38 -2.51 27.93
C ALA A 180 -14.75 -2.70 29.31
N ARG A 181 -14.75 -1.64 30.12
CA ARG A 181 -14.42 -1.77 31.55
C ARG A 181 -15.55 -2.59 32.14
N ASP A 182 -15.25 -3.83 32.50
CA ASP A 182 -16.13 -4.64 33.33
C ASP A 182 -16.22 -3.95 34.70
N GLU A 183 -17.31 -3.23 34.96
CA GLU A 183 -17.66 -2.74 36.29
C GLU A 183 -18.08 -3.94 37.16
N ARG A 184 -17.09 -4.77 37.53
CA ARG A 184 -17.26 -5.82 38.53
C ARG A 184 -16.16 -5.72 39.56
N SER A 185 -16.30 -4.78 40.48
CA SER A 185 -15.69 -4.89 41.81
C SER A 185 -16.19 -3.78 42.71
N HIS A 186 -17.29 -4.04 43.42
CA HIS A 186 -17.50 -3.58 44.79
C HIS A 186 -18.34 -4.63 45.52
N PRO A 187 -17.75 -5.55 46.31
CA PRO A 187 -18.48 -6.12 47.42
C PRO A 187 -18.50 -5.07 48.53
N ALA A 188 -19.70 -4.61 48.90
CA ALA A 188 -19.87 -3.78 50.09
C ALA A 188 -19.40 -4.58 51.32
N ARG A 189 -18.38 -4.08 52.01
CA ARG A 189 -18.03 -4.48 53.37
C ARG A 189 -18.43 -3.35 54.31
N LEU A 190 -19.49 -3.59 55.08
CA LEU A 190 -19.66 -3.42 56.54
C LEU A 190 -21.16 -3.37 56.84
#